data_AF-A0A0G0RVS0-F1
#
_entry.id   AF-A0A0G0RVS0-F1
#
_cell.length_a   1.000
_cell.length_b   1.000
_cell.length_c   1.000
_cell.angle_alpha   90.00
_cell.angle_beta   90.00
_cell.angle_gamma   90.00
#
_symmetry.space_group_name_H-M   'P 1'
#
loop_
_entity.id
_entity.type
_entity.pdbx_description
1 polymer ?
#
loop_
_entity_poly.entity_id
_entity_poly.type
_entity_poly.pdbx_seq_one_letter_code
_entity_poly.pdbx_strand_id
1 'polypeptide(L)'
;MEKLREFKNDSRYSGRLYAIEENIQFAEAMKSLPRYVWWLLTRASKIDGSRLLELTDFPVEEWDVRMHKRLIEMERKDRPGLVKPLADKVIQSILKENRPLILANLGAGGMEVDRQVISQLLEKKYGKPIIFIGVDKSPITNKIAKENLNFLGKAVEIVDVENLTKNRLEEIAKTNRGITVILCKNDIFNLGAEFPPKYFDLVYNSLFKHHLTEESDKDKLDKIIKEISKKSLEYDGYRSWFHMIPQSIVAWNNPVFLNGTIFSMLRYSGKINLNFSKVSFFKNTGHYLREI
;
A
#
# COMPACT_ATOMS: atom_id res chain seq x y z
N MET A 1 -0.46 -4.80 -23.04
CA MET A 1 0.45 -3.85 -23.71
C MET A 1 -0.22 -3.04 -24.80
N GLU A 2 -1.13 -3.62 -25.58
CA GLU A 2 -1.97 -2.89 -26.55
C GLU A 2 -2.71 -1.69 -25.92
N LYS A 3 -3.27 -1.88 -24.72
CA LYS A 3 -3.88 -0.80 -23.91
C LYS A 3 -3.00 0.44 -23.72
N LEU A 4 -1.68 0.29 -23.54
CA LEU A 4 -0.77 1.44 -23.43
C LEU A 4 -0.64 2.19 -24.76
N ARG A 5 -0.69 1.47 -25.89
CA ARG A 5 -0.69 2.09 -27.22
C ARG A 5 -2.03 2.80 -27.50
N GLU A 6 -3.14 2.24 -27.04
CA GLU A 6 -4.44 2.92 -27.05
C GLU A 6 -4.38 4.23 -26.23
N PHE A 7 -3.90 4.17 -24.97
CA PHE A 7 -3.76 5.37 -24.14
C PHE A 7 -2.83 6.42 -24.74
N LYS A 8 -1.77 6.01 -25.43
CA LYS A 8 -0.86 6.95 -26.12
C LYS A 8 -1.58 7.80 -27.17
N ASN A 9 -2.60 7.25 -27.82
CA ASN A 9 -3.34 7.91 -28.90
C ASN A 9 -4.62 8.61 -28.40
N ASP A 10 -4.93 8.54 -27.11
CA ASP A 10 -6.14 9.11 -26.50
C ASP A 10 -5.82 10.44 -25.81
N SER A 11 -6.48 11.52 -26.26
CA SER A 11 -6.26 12.88 -25.79
C SER A 11 -6.52 13.06 -24.28
N ARG A 12 -7.36 12.20 -23.68
CA ARG A 12 -7.62 12.19 -22.23
C ARG A 12 -6.39 11.86 -21.40
N TYR A 13 -5.39 11.20 -22.00
CA TYR A 13 -4.15 10.80 -21.34
C TYR A 13 -2.93 11.62 -21.79
N SER A 14 -3.13 12.74 -22.48
CA SER A 14 -2.06 13.64 -22.94
C SER A 14 -1.11 14.07 -21.81
N GLY A 15 -1.65 14.35 -20.61
CA GLY A 15 -0.85 14.68 -19.42
C GLY A 15 -0.01 13.51 -18.86
N ARG A 16 -0.26 12.27 -19.31
CA ARG A 16 0.40 11.04 -18.85
C ARG A 16 1.29 10.41 -19.92
N LEU A 17 1.53 11.09 -21.05
CA LEU A 17 2.30 10.54 -22.18
C LEU A 17 3.69 10.05 -21.77
N TYR A 18 4.39 10.79 -20.90
CA TYR A 18 5.70 10.37 -20.40
C TYR A 18 5.64 8.99 -19.74
N ALA A 19 4.74 8.80 -18.77
CA ALA A 19 4.57 7.53 -18.07
C ALA A 19 4.17 6.40 -19.03
N ILE A 20 3.27 6.68 -19.99
CA ILE A 20 2.85 5.71 -20.99
C ILE A 20 4.04 5.25 -21.84
N GLU A 21 4.88 6.18 -22.28
CA GLU A 21 6.06 5.87 -23.08
C GLU A 21 7.11 5.07 -22.31
N GLU A 22 7.39 5.42 -21.05
CA GLU A 22 8.30 4.63 -20.21
C GLU A 22 7.77 3.21 -19.98
N ASN A 23 6.46 3.05 -19.75
CA ASN A 23 5.84 1.73 -19.62
C ASN A 23 5.94 0.89 -20.91
N ILE A 24 5.74 1.51 -22.09
CA ILE A 24 5.93 0.84 -23.38
C ILE A 24 7.38 0.39 -23.54
N GLN A 25 8.35 1.28 -23.31
CA GLN A 25 9.77 0.97 -23.42
C GLN A 25 10.19 -0.15 -22.45
N PHE A 26 9.72 -0.09 -21.20
CA PHE A 26 9.95 -1.12 -20.20
C PHE A 26 9.42 -2.48 -20.65
N ALA A 27 8.19 -2.53 -21.14
CA ALA A 27 7.62 -3.79 -21.61
C ALA A 27 8.28 -4.37 -22.86
N GLU A 28 8.75 -3.52 -23.77
CA GLU A 28 9.58 -3.97 -24.90
C GLU A 28 10.92 -4.55 -24.41
N ALA A 29 11.50 -3.96 -23.37
CA ALA A 29 12.72 -4.47 -22.74
C ALA A 29 12.49 -5.82 -22.02
N MET A 30 11.37 -5.99 -21.33
CA MET A 30 11.01 -7.23 -20.63
C MET A 30 10.84 -8.45 -21.54
N LYS A 31 10.71 -8.28 -22.86
CA LYS A 31 10.58 -9.41 -23.81
C LYS A 31 11.78 -10.36 -23.80
N SER A 32 12.93 -9.93 -23.30
CA SER A 32 14.10 -10.80 -23.12
C SER A 32 14.99 -10.29 -22.00
N LEU A 33 15.62 -11.21 -21.26
CA LEU A 33 16.52 -10.86 -20.16
C LEU A 33 17.66 -9.90 -20.59
N PRO A 34 18.37 -10.10 -21.72
CA PRO A 34 19.44 -9.19 -22.12
C PRO A 34 18.96 -7.76 -22.37
N ARG A 35 17.81 -7.60 -23.03
CA ARG A 35 17.21 -6.26 -23.28
C ARG A 35 16.78 -5.60 -21.98
N TYR A 36 16.21 -6.36 -21.06
CA TYR A 36 15.83 -5.87 -19.74
C TYR A 36 17.03 -5.39 -18.92
N VAL A 37 18.09 -6.19 -18.87
CA VAL A 37 19.34 -5.81 -18.20
C VAL A 37 19.94 -4.56 -18.85
N TRP A 38 19.96 -4.48 -20.18
CA TRP A 38 20.41 -3.29 -20.89
C TRP A 38 19.57 -2.06 -20.55
N TRP A 39 18.24 -2.20 -20.49
CA TRP A 39 17.32 -1.13 -20.13
C TRP A 39 17.56 -0.64 -18.69
N LEU A 40 17.76 -1.56 -17.74
CA LEU A 40 18.10 -1.23 -16.35
C LEU A 40 19.38 -0.40 -16.26
N LEU A 41 20.43 -0.79 -17.01
CA LEU A 41 21.73 -0.12 -16.95
C LEU A 41 21.75 1.24 -17.66
N THR A 42 20.96 1.42 -18.73
CA THR A 42 21.12 2.57 -19.65
C THR A 42 19.96 3.55 -19.68
N ARG A 43 18.75 3.10 -19.34
CA ARG A 43 17.52 3.91 -19.37
C ARG A 43 16.99 4.21 -17.98
N ALA A 44 16.91 3.20 -17.10
CA ALA A 44 16.21 3.33 -15.83
C ALA A 44 16.76 4.47 -14.94
N SER A 45 18.07 4.74 -14.96
CA SER A 45 18.69 5.84 -14.20
C SER A 45 18.36 7.24 -14.73
N LYS A 46 17.84 7.34 -15.95
CA LYS A 46 17.45 8.60 -16.62
C LYS A 46 15.96 8.87 -16.52
N ILE A 47 15.19 7.97 -15.91
CA ILE A 47 13.74 8.12 -15.75
C ILE A 47 13.46 9.14 -14.64
N ASP A 48 12.59 10.09 -14.95
CA ASP A 48 12.01 11.00 -13.99
C ASP A 48 10.89 10.29 -13.23
N GLY A 49 11.24 9.80 -12.04
CA GLY A 49 10.31 9.10 -11.15
C GLY A 49 9.08 9.93 -10.74
N SER A 50 9.15 11.26 -10.75
CA SER A 50 8.01 12.12 -10.37
C SER A 50 6.88 12.12 -11.41
N ARG A 51 7.20 11.77 -12.66
CA ARG A 51 6.28 11.68 -13.79
C ARG A 51 5.96 10.24 -14.16
N LEU A 52 6.55 9.28 -13.45
CA LEU A 52 6.38 7.85 -13.70
C LEU A 52 5.09 7.36 -13.04
N LEU A 53 4.40 6.45 -13.73
CA LEU A 53 3.23 5.73 -13.21
C LEU A 53 3.44 4.24 -13.38
N GLU A 54 3.05 3.47 -12.39
CA GLU A 54 2.95 2.01 -12.48
C GLU A 54 1.74 1.62 -13.34
N LEU A 55 1.72 0.37 -13.82
CA LEU A 55 0.56 -0.14 -14.56
C LEU A 55 -0.73 -0.03 -13.74
N THR A 56 -0.69 -0.24 -12.43
CA THR A 56 -1.84 -0.12 -11.52
C THR A 56 -2.35 1.30 -11.33
N ASP A 57 -1.59 2.32 -11.73
CA ASP A 57 -2.07 3.72 -11.70
C ASP A 57 -2.93 4.07 -12.94
N PHE A 58 -3.02 3.17 -13.92
CA PHE A 58 -3.90 3.29 -15.08
C PHE A 58 -5.24 2.60 -14.85
N PRO A 59 -6.34 3.04 -15.49
CA PRO A 59 -7.67 2.49 -15.27
C PRO A 59 -7.87 1.16 -16.02
N VAL A 60 -7.08 0.14 -15.67
CA VAL A 60 -7.15 -1.21 -16.24
C VAL A 60 -7.21 -2.22 -15.09
N GLU A 61 -8.43 -2.63 -14.76
CA GLU A 61 -8.74 -3.53 -13.63
C GLU A 61 -7.87 -4.80 -13.61
N GLU A 62 -7.61 -5.40 -14.78
CA GLU A 62 -6.81 -6.61 -14.87
C GLU A 62 -5.38 -6.42 -14.31
N TRP A 63 -4.80 -5.23 -14.47
CA TRP A 63 -3.46 -4.94 -13.95
C TRP A 63 -3.49 -4.84 -12.42
N ASP A 64 -4.51 -4.20 -11.84
CA ASP A 64 -4.70 -4.15 -10.39
C ASP A 64 -4.87 -5.55 -9.79
N VAL A 65 -5.73 -6.38 -10.39
CA VAL A 65 -5.99 -7.74 -9.93
C VAL A 65 -4.72 -8.58 -9.98
N ARG A 66 -3.97 -8.53 -11.09
CA ARG A 66 -2.72 -9.31 -11.25
C ARG A 66 -1.64 -8.85 -10.27
N MET A 67 -1.49 -7.54 -10.07
CA MET A 67 -0.51 -6.97 -9.15
C MET A 67 -0.81 -7.40 -7.71
N HIS A 68 -2.02 -7.12 -7.22
CA HIS A 68 -2.38 -7.34 -5.82
C HIS A 68 -2.41 -8.83 -5.45
N LYS A 69 -2.91 -9.70 -6.34
CA LYS A 69 -2.86 -11.16 -6.10
C LYS A 69 -1.41 -11.63 -5.94
N ARG A 70 -0.50 -11.17 -6.79
CA ARG A 70 0.91 -11.55 -6.71
C ARG A 70 1.60 -10.99 -5.48
N LEU A 71 1.26 -9.75 -5.10
CA LEU A 71 1.77 -9.11 -3.89
C LEU A 71 1.36 -9.90 -2.64
N ILE A 72 0.07 -10.23 -2.50
CA ILE A 72 -0.46 -11.06 -1.40
C ILE A 72 0.24 -12.43 -1.34
N GLU A 73 0.37 -13.12 -2.48
CA GLU A 73 1.08 -14.41 -2.54
C GLU A 73 2.53 -14.32 -2.02
N MET A 74 3.21 -13.21 -2.30
CA MET A 74 4.58 -12.99 -1.84
C MET A 74 4.66 -12.59 -0.37
N GLU A 75 3.75 -11.76 0.09
CA GLU A 75 3.72 -11.25 1.47
C GLU A 75 3.31 -12.33 2.48
N ARG A 76 2.54 -13.33 2.04
CA ARG A 76 2.24 -14.53 2.82
C ARG A 76 3.46 -15.42 3.10
N LYS A 77 4.55 -15.27 2.35
CA LYS A 77 5.79 -16.04 2.58
C LYS A 77 6.60 -15.40 3.71
N ASP A 78 7.16 -16.22 4.58
CA ASP A 78 8.04 -15.77 5.68
C ASP A 78 9.26 -14.97 5.19
N ARG A 79 9.72 -15.24 3.96
CA ARG A 79 10.80 -14.48 3.31
C ARG A 79 10.40 -14.15 1.86
N PRO A 80 10.56 -12.88 1.42
CA PRO A 80 11.13 -11.76 2.16
C PRO A 80 10.17 -11.13 3.19
N GLY A 81 8.87 -11.46 3.18
CA GLY A 81 7.88 -10.90 4.09
C GLY A 81 7.82 -9.37 4.04
N LEU A 82 7.50 -8.81 2.86
CA LEU A 82 7.67 -7.36 2.58
C LEU A 82 7.00 -6.48 3.64
N VAL A 83 5.75 -6.75 3.99
CA VAL A 83 5.00 -5.95 4.97
C VAL A 83 5.15 -6.41 6.43
N LYS A 84 5.89 -7.50 6.67
CA LYS A 84 6.05 -8.08 8.01
C LYS A 84 6.54 -7.06 9.06
N PRO A 85 7.53 -6.18 8.76
CA PRO A 85 7.96 -5.20 9.75
C PRO A 85 6.86 -4.24 10.22
N LEU A 86 5.96 -3.84 9.32
CA LEU A 86 4.81 -3.02 9.68
C LEU A 86 3.82 -3.85 10.51
N ALA A 87 3.47 -5.06 10.07
CA ALA A 87 2.55 -5.94 10.78
C ALA A 87 3.03 -6.21 12.23
N ASP A 88 4.32 -6.53 12.40
CA ASP A 88 4.92 -6.75 13.72
C ASP A 88 4.81 -5.49 14.60
N LYS A 89 5.02 -4.30 14.04
CA LYS A 89 4.89 -3.02 14.77
C LYS A 89 3.44 -2.70 15.15
N VAL A 90 2.48 -2.98 14.27
CA VAL A 90 1.05 -2.83 14.55
C VAL A 90 0.65 -3.77 15.70
N ILE A 91 1.04 -5.04 15.64
CA ILE A 91 0.77 -6.02 16.72
C ILE A 91 1.37 -5.56 18.05
N GLN A 92 2.64 -5.14 18.06
CA GLN A 92 3.28 -4.62 19.26
C GLN A 92 2.49 -3.44 19.86
N SER A 93 1.98 -2.55 19.02
CA SER A 93 1.17 -1.42 19.45
C SER A 93 -0.15 -1.86 20.09
N ILE A 94 -0.83 -2.84 19.47
CA ILE A 94 -2.09 -3.41 19.98
C ILE A 94 -1.89 -4.10 21.33
N LEU A 95 -0.88 -4.96 21.43
CA LEU A 95 -0.60 -5.75 22.64
C LEU A 95 -0.14 -4.85 23.80
N LYS A 96 0.59 -3.76 23.51
CA LYS A 96 1.01 -2.79 24.52
C LYS A 96 -0.16 -2.03 25.13
N GLU A 97 -1.13 -1.62 24.32
CA GLU A 97 -2.30 -0.86 24.80
C GLU A 97 -3.30 -1.75 25.56
N ASN A 98 -3.46 -3.01 25.15
CA ASN A 98 -4.30 -4.03 25.82
C ASN A 98 -5.72 -3.56 26.20
N ARG A 99 -6.35 -2.78 25.32
CA ARG A 99 -7.68 -2.20 25.47
C ARG A 99 -8.40 -2.21 24.11
N PRO A 100 -9.69 -1.82 24.05
CA PRO A 100 -10.33 -1.62 22.76
C PRO A 100 -9.62 -0.56 21.91
N LEU A 101 -9.47 -0.83 20.62
CA LEU A 101 -8.74 0.03 19.67
C LEU A 101 -9.47 0.20 18.34
N ILE A 102 -9.31 1.37 17.74
CA ILE A 102 -9.73 1.67 16.37
C ILE A 102 -8.48 2.03 15.55
N LEU A 103 -8.21 1.23 14.52
CA LEU A 103 -7.04 1.35 13.65
C LEU A 103 -7.49 1.66 12.23
N ALA A 104 -6.75 2.53 11.51
CA ALA A 104 -7.01 2.81 10.10
C ALA A 104 -5.76 2.57 9.23
N ASN A 105 -5.93 1.76 8.19
CA ASN A 105 -4.98 1.51 7.12
C ASN A 105 -5.34 2.38 5.91
N LEU A 106 -4.51 3.34 5.56
CA LEU A 106 -4.74 4.27 4.44
C LEU A 106 -4.07 3.74 3.17
N GLY A 107 -4.84 3.63 2.08
CA GLY A 107 -4.38 2.96 0.87
C GLY A 107 -4.28 1.46 1.11
N ALA A 108 -5.36 0.88 1.65
CA ALA A 108 -5.34 -0.44 2.25
C ALA A 108 -5.07 -1.57 1.24
N GLY A 109 -5.32 -1.35 -0.07
CA GLY A 109 -5.06 -2.32 -1.11
C GLY A 109 -5.73 -3.67 -0.81
N GLY A 110 -4.95 -4.73 -0.72
CA GLY A 110 -5.42 -6.09 -0.37
C GLY A 110 -5.48 -6.42 1.13
N MET A 111 -5.22 -5.44 2.02
CA MET A 111 -5.22 -5.60 3.49
C MET A 111 -4.37 -6.75 4.04
N GLU A 112 -3.25 -7.06 3.39
CA GLU A 112 -2.39 -8.16 3.81
C GLU A 112 -1.67 -7.87 5.15
N VAL A 113 -1.32 -6.61 5.42
CA VAL A 113 -0.84 -6.17 6.75
C VAL A 113 -1.86 -6.55 7.82
N ASP A 114 -3.10 -6.11 7.64
CA ASP A 114 -4.20 -6.35 8.58
C ASP A 114 -4.47 -7.85 8.74
N ARG A 115 -4.49 -8.61 7.63
CA ARG A 115 -4.67 -10.06 7.68
C ARG A 115 -3.60 -10.75 8.53
N GLN A 116 -2.33 -10.36 8.40
CA GLN A 116 -1.23 -10.91 9.23
C GLN A 116 -1.40 -10.53 10.71
N VAL A 117 -1.76 -9.28 10.98
CA VAL A 117 -2.02 -8.78 12.34
C VAL A 117 -3.16 -9.57 12.97
N ILE A 118 -4.30 -9.66 12.31
CA ILE A 118 -5.50 -10.35 12.80
C ILE A 118 -5.21 -11.84 13.02
N SER A 119 -4.51 -12.51 12.08
CA SER A 119 -4.12 -13.91 12.24
C SER A 119 -3.36 -14.14 13.56
N GLN A 120 -2.37 -13.30 13.85
CA GLN A 120 -1.57 -13.41 15.07
C GLN A 120 -2.39 -13.07 16.34
N LEU A 121 -3.34 -12.14 16.26
CA LEU A 121 -4.24 -11.83 17.37
C LEU A 121 -5.19 -12.98 17.70
N LEU A 122 -5.70 -13.67 16.67
CA LEU A 122 -6.54 -14.86 16.81
C LEU A 122 -5.74 -16.02 17.43
N GLU A 123 -4.53 -16.28 16.96
CA GLU A 123 -3.63 -17.30 17.52
C GLU A 123 -3.33 -17.04 19.01
N LYS A 124 -3.12 -15.78 19.38
CA LYS A 124 -2.89 -15.35 20.76
C LYS A 124 -4.16 -15.27 21.61
N LYS A 125 -5.34 -15.57 21.05
CA LYS A 125 -6.65 -15.44 21.70
C LYS A 125 -6.84 -14.06 22.32
N TYR A 126 -6.45 -13.01 21.60
CA TYR A 126 -6.59 -11.63 22.07
C TYR A 126 -8.08 -11.30 22.32
N GLY A 127 -8.41 -10.88 23.54
CA GLY A 127 -9.79 -10.80 24.01
C GLY A 127 -10.39 -9.39 24.07
N LYS A 128 -9.70 -8.35 23.60
CA LYS A 128 -10.26 -6.98 23.57
C LYS A 128 -10.85 -6.69 22.17
N PRO A 129 -11.99 -5.99 22.08
CA PRO A 129 -12.55 -5.58 20.80
C PRO A 129 -11.59 -4.70 19.99
N ILE A 130 -11.45 -4.98 18.70
CA ILE A 130 -10.62 -4.18 17.79
C ILE A 130 -11.41 -3.92 16.50
N ILE A 131 -11.30 -2.70 15.99
CA ILE A 131 -11.79 -2.33 14.66
C ILE A 131 -10.59 -1.98 13.78
N PHE A 132 -10.46 -2.68 12.65
CA PHE A 132 -9.56 -2.33 11.56
C PHE A 132 -10.36 -1.63 10.46
N ILE A 133 -9.89 -0.50 9.96
CA ILE A 133 -10.54 0.25 8.88
C ILE A 133 -9.59 0.27 7.69
N GLY A 134 -9.94 -0.40 6.60
CA GLY A 134 -9.26 -0.30 5.32
C GLY A 134 -9.86 0.82 4.49
N VAL A 135 -9.10 1.89 4.25
CA VAL A 135 -9.52 3.01 3.40
C VAL A 135 -8.89 2.87 2.03
N ASP A 136 -9.71 2.61 1.01
CA ASP A 136 -9.26 2.55 -0.38
C ASP A 136 -10.41 2.92 -1.33
N LYS A 137 -10.16 3.90 -2.21
CA LYS A 137 -11.15 4.39 -3.17
C LYS A 137 -11.52 3.35 -4.24
N SER A 138 -10.65 2.37 -4.49
CA SER A 138 -10.85 1.40 -5.57
C SER A 138 -11.82 0.30 -5.14
N PRO A 139 -12.94 0.11 -5.86
CA PRO A 139 -13.84 -1.02 -5.60
C PRO A 139 -13.16 -2.38 -5.80
N ILE A 140 -12.17 -2.44 -6.69
CA ILE A 140 -11.43 -3.66 -7.03
C ILE A 140 -10.53 -4.08 -5.87
N THR A 141 -9.79 -3.13 -5.28
CA THR A 141 -8.92 -3.42 -4.13
C THR A 141 -9.76 -3.83 -2.92
N ASN A 142 -10.89 -3.17 -2.65
CA ASN A 142 -11.81 -3.59 -1.58
C ASN A 142 -12.34 -5.02 -1.79
N LYS A 143 -12.67 -5.41 -3.02
CA LYS A 143 -13.04 -6.79 -3.32
C LYS A 143 -11.90 -7.77 -3.01
N ILE A 144 -10.67 -7.43 -3.41
CA ILE A 144 -9.48 -8.24 -3.14
C ILE A 144 -9.19 -8.34 -1.64
N ALA A 145 -9.30 -7.23 -0.90
CA ALA A 145 -9.17 -7.19 0.56
C ALA A 145 -10.19 -8.11 1.22
N LYS A 146 -11.45 -8.04 0.82
CA LYS A 146 -12.51 -8.92 1.33
C LYS A 146 -12.21 -10.40 1.06
N GLU A 147 -11.79 -10.74 -0.15
CA GLU A 147 -11.34 -12.10 -0.50
C GLU A 147 -10.15 -12.54 0.37
N ASN A 148 -9.18 -11.66 0.61
CA ASN A 148 -8.00 -11.95 1.42
C ASN A 148 -8.32 -12.15 2.91
N LEU A 149 -9.25 -11.37 3.44
CA LEU A 149 -9.69 -11.43 4.85
C LEU A 149 -10.63 -12.61 5.12
N ASN A 150 -11.44 -13.03 4.14
CA ASN A 150 -12.34 -14.18 4.27
C ASN A 150 -11.60 -15.49 4.63
N PHE A 151 -10.29 -15.59 4.36
CA PHE A 151 -9.45 -16.72 4.81
C PHE A 151 -9.40 -16.87 6.34
N LEU A 152 -9.72 -15.82 7.11
CA LEU A 152 -9.75 -15.84 8.57
C LEU A 152 -11.05 -16.44 9.14
N GLY A 153 -12.02 -16.75 8.27
CA GLY A 153 -13.27 -17.40 8.64
C GLY A 153 -14.21 -16.53 9.48
N LYS A 154 -15.13 -17.17 10.20
CA LYS A 154 -16.21 -16.49 10.96
C LYS A 154 -15.74 -15.76 12.22
N ALA A 155 -14.45 -15.83 12.56
CA ALA A 155 -13.89 -15.15 13.73
C ALA A 155 -13.75 -13.63 13.53
N VAL A 156 -13.89 -13.16 12.29
CA VAL A 156 -13.75 -11.77 11.89
C VAL A 156 -15.06 -11.32 11.24
N GLU A 157 -15.64 -10.23 11.74
CA GLU A 157 -16.74 -9.56 11.08
C GLU A 157 -16.19 -8.60 10.01
N ILE A 158 -16.71 -8.67 8.78
CA ILE A 158 -16.29 -7.78 7.70
C ILE A 158 -17.50 -6.96 7.24
N VAL A 159 -17.37 -5.63 7.29
CA VAL A 159 -18.43 -4.67 6.93
C VAL A 159 -17.94 -3.81 5.77
N ASP A 160 -18.71 -3.79 4.68
CA ASP A 160 -18.47 -2.87 3.56
C ASP A 160 -19.28 -1.58 3.77
N VAL A 161 -18.63 -0.42 3.63
CA VAL A 161 -19.25 0.90 3.78
C VAL A 161 -18.79 1.81 2.64
N GLU A 162 -19.70 2.42 1.90
CA GLU A 162 -19.31 3.32 0.81
C GLU A 162 -18.54 4.54 1.33
N ASN A 163 -19.13 5.24 2.31
CA ASN A 163 -18.52 6.37 2.99
C ASN A 163 -18.67 6.19 4.51
N LEU A 164 -17.56 5.98 5.21
CA LEU A 164 -17.53 5.83 6.66
C LEU A 164 -17.50 7.20 7.33
N THR A 165 -18.50 7.46 8.16
CA THR A 165 -18.58 8.65 9.01
C THR A 165 -18.35 8.29 10.47
N LYS A 166 -18.06 9.28 11.33
CA LYS A 166 -17.98 9.10 12.78
C LYS A 166 -19.20 8.37 13.35
N ASN A 167 -20.41 8.83 13.03
CA ASN A 167 -21.65 8.27 13.60
C ASN A 167 -21.79 6.78 13.24
N ARG A 168 -21.49 6.43 11.98
CA ARG A 168 -21.57 5.04 11.53
C ARG A 168 -20.55 4.15 12.24
N LEU A 169 -19.33 4.66 12.44
CA LEU A 169 -18.29 3.94 13.17
C LEU A 169 -18.66 3.74 14.65
N GLU A 170 -19.26 4.73 15.29
CA GLU A 170 -19.73 4.63 16.68
C GLU A 170 -20.87 3.61 16.85
N GLU A 171 -21.76 3.48 15.87
CA GLU A 171 -22.79 2.43 15.86
C GLU A 171 -22.15 1.03 15.83
N ILE A 172 -21.18 0.81 14.94
CA ILE A 172 -20.46 -0.47 14.83
C ILE A 172 -19.67 -0.75 16.12
N ALA A 173 -19.00 0.26 16.67
CA ALA A 173 -18.20 0.11 17.89
C ALA A 173 -19.04 -0.27 19.12
N LYS A 174 -20.30 0.18 19.21
CA LYS A 174 -21.19 -0.18 20.33
C LYS A 174 -21.53 -1.67 20.37
N THR A 175 -21.62 -2.32 19.21
CA THR A 175 -21.98 -3.74 19.09
C THR A 175 -20.75 -4.64 18.97
N ASN A 176 -19.58 -4.10 18.65
CA ASN A 176 -18.36 -4.89 18.48
C ASN A 176 -17.94 -5.60 19.79
N ARG A 177 -17.81 -6.93 19.73
CA ARG A 177 -17.33 -7.78 20.82
C ARG A 177 -15.99 -8.46 20.51
N GLY A 178 -15.45 -8.32 19.31
CA GLY A 178 -14.29 -9.05 18.84
C GLY A 178 -13.49 -8.25 17.81
N ILE A 179 -13.08 -8.90 16.73
CA ILE A 179 -12.35 -8.25 15.65
C ILE A 179 -13.33 -7.97 14.51
N THR A 180 -13.50 -6.68 14.20
CA THR A 180 -14.28 -6.20 13.06
C THR A 180 -13.34 -5.51 12.07
N VAL A 181 -13.55 -5.76 10.77
CA VAL A 181 -12.90 -5.05 9.67
C VAL A 181 -13.95 -4.25 8.93
N ILE A 182 -13.68 -2.97 8.71
CA ILE A 182 -14.50 -2.08 7.90
C ILE A 182 -13.72 -1.76 6.63
N LEU A 183 -14.29 -2.07 5.47
CA LEU A 183 -13.77 -1.67 4.17
C LEU A 183 -14.54 -0.44 3.71
N CYS A 184 -13.84 0.68 3.47
CA CYS A 184 -14.50 1.89 3.00
C CYS A 184 -13.80 2.58 1.83
N LYS A 185 -14.60 3.33 1.05
CA LYS A 185 -14.15 4.07 -0.14
C LYS A 185 -13.99 5.57 0.08
N ASN A 186 -13.84 5.97 1.34
CA ASN A 186 -13.54 7.36 1.67
C ASN A 186 -12.32 7.84 0.87
N ASP A 187 -12.36 9.10 0.45
CA ASP A 187 -11.14 9.79 0.08
C ASP A 187 -10.32 10.05 1.35
N ILE A 188 -9.07 9.56 1.37
CA ILE A 188 -8.13 9.76 2.48
C ILE A 188 -7.99 11.25 2.80
N PHE A 189 -8.03 12.11 1.77
CA PHE A 189 -7.86 13.55 1.94
C PHE A 189 -9.06 14.24 2.63
N ASN A 190 -10.20 13.55 2.75
CA ASN A 190 -11.40 14.07 3.38
C ASN A 190 -11.60 13.53 4.82
N LEU A 191 -10.74 12.64 5.31
CA LEU A 191 -10.92 12.01 6.62
C LEU A 191 -10.92 13.01 7.79
N GLY A 192 -10.17 14.11 7.70
CA GLY A 192 -10.16 15.16 8.74
C GLY A 192 -11.50 15.90 8.89
N ALA A 193 -12.33 15.92 7.84
CA ALA A 193 -13.67 16.48 7.90
C ALA A 193 -14.68 15.50 8.53
N GLU A 194 -14.47 14.20 8.34
CA GLU A 194 -15.38 13.14 8.79
C GLU A 194 -15.14 12.69 10.24
N PHE A 195 -13.89 12.85 10.72
CA PHE A 195 -13.48 12.41 12.05
C PHE A 195 -12.79 13.54 12.82
N PRO A 196 -13.10 13.70 14.13
CA PRO A 196 -12.46 14.73 14.93
C PRO A 196 -10.96 14.45 15.10
N PRO A 197 -10.17 15.44 15.53
CA PRO A 197 -8.75 15.26 15.77
C PRO A 197 -8.47 14.10 16.73
N LYS A 198 -7.40 13.34 16.45
CA LYS A 198 -6.90 12.24 17.28
C LYS A 198 -7.93 11.14 17.55
N TYR A 199 -8.89 10.95 16.63
CA TYR A 199 -9.93 9.94 16.77
C TYR A 199 -9.38 8.50 16.71
N PHE A 200 -8.49 8.21 15.74
CA PHE A 200 -7.93 6.87 15.55
C PHE A 200 -6.77 6.61 16.50
N ASP A 201 -6.74 5.42 17.12
CA ASP A 201 -5.66 5.03 18.04
C ASP A 201 -4.35 4.79 17.31
N LEU A 202 -4.43 4.22 16.11
CA LEU A 202 -3.30 4.01 15.22
C LEU A 202 -3.73 4.22 13.77
N VAL A 203 -2.98 5.05 13.04
CA VAL A 203 -3.10 5.14 11.58
C VAL A 203 -1.83 4.61 10.95
N TYR A 204 -1.96 3.79 9.92
CA TYR A 204 -0.80 3.33 9.16
C TYR A 204 -1.07 3.29 7.67
N ASN A 205 0.00 3.24 6.90
CA ASN A 205 -0.03 2.97 5.47
C ASN A 205 1.18 2.12 5.09
N SER A 206 1.03 1.34 4.01
CA SER A 206 2.08 0.51 3.45
C SER A 206 2.17 0.73 1.95
N LEU A 207 3.37 1.04 1.45
CA LEU A 207 3.66 1.15 0.02
C LEU A 207 2.68 2.09 -0.71
N PHE A 208 2.32 3.21 -0.07
CA PHE A 208 1.28 4.11 -0.57
C PHE A 208 1.83 5.47 -1.01
N LYS A 209 2.71 6.07 -0.20
CA LYS A 209 3.08 7.49 -0.36
C LYS A 209 3.83 7.76 -1.66
N HIS A 210 4.59 6.80 -2.17
CA HIS A 210 5.22 6.90 -3.48
C HIS A 210 4.23 6.95 -4.66
N HIS A 211 2.97 6.57 -4.47
CA HIS A 211 1.93 6.74 -5.48
C HIS A 211 1.50 8.20 -5.65
N LEU A 212 1.80 9.07 -4.67
CA LEU A 212 1.53 10.50 -4.74
C LEU A 212 2.64 11.19 -5.55
N THR A 213 2.30 11.66 -6.75
CA THR A 213 3.25 12.28 -7.67
C THR A 213 3.65 13.69 -7.23
N GLU A 214 2.73 14.44 -6.64
CA GLU A 214 2.97 15.80 -6.15
C GLU A 214 3.47 15.79 -4.70
N GLU A 215 4.54 16.54 -4.42
CA GLU A 215 5.04 16.68 -3.05
C GLU A 215 4.01 17.36 -2.13
N SER A 216 3.20 18.26 -2.69
CA SER A 216 2.09 18.92 -1.99
C SER A 216 1.08 17.90 -1.44
N ASP A 217 0.80 16.81 -2.16
CA ASP A 217 -0.13 15.77 -1.72
C ASP A 217 0.48 14.87 -0.65
N LYS A 218 1.79 14.61 -0.72
CA LYS A 218 2.50 13.91 0.37
C LYS A 218 2.47 14.72 1.67
N ASP A 219 2.67 16.04 1.57
CA ASP A 219 2.57 16.94 2.72
C ASP A 219 1.14 17.02 3.28
N LYS A 220 0.13 17.06 2.41
CA LYS A 220 -1.28 16.99 2.81
C LYS A 220 -1.57 15.68 3.53
N LEU A 221 -1.10 14.55 3.02
CA LEU A 221 -1.25 13.25 3.67
C LEU A 221 -0.64 13.25 5.07
N ASP A 222 0.60 13.73 5.22
CA ASP A 222 1.27 13.81 6.53
C ASP A 222 0.50 14.68 7.52
N LYS A 223 -0.09 15.79 7.06
CA LYS A 223 -0.95 16.66 7.90
C LYS A 223 -2.20 15.93 8.36
N ILE A 224 -2.92 15.27 7.45
CA ILE A 224 -4.15 14.54 7.76
C ILE A 224 -3.86 13.40 8.73
N ILE A 225 -2.83 12.60 8.48
CA ILE A 225 -2.42 11.50 9.38
C ILE A 225 -2.15 12.05 10.78
N LYS A 226 -1.39 13.15 10.89
CA LYS A 226 -1.12 13.79 12.19
C LYS A 226 -2.38 14.33 12.85
N GLU A 227 -3.32 14.85 12.09
CA GLU A 227 -4.57 15.39 12.62
C GLU A 227 -5.45 14.29 13.22
N ILE A 228 -5.70 13.21 12.47
CA ILE A 228 -6.71 12.20 12.83
C ILE A 228 -6.19 11.10 13.77
N SER A 229 -4.86 10.98 13.95
CA SER A 229 -4.26 9.83 14.65
C SER A 229 -3.58 10.19 15.97
N LYS A 230 -3.73 9.33 16.98
CA LYS A 230 -2.93 9.39 18.23
C LYS A 230 -1.49 8.94 18.00
N LYS A 231 -1.31 7.91 17.16
CA LYS A 231 -0.04 7.36 16.72
C LYS A 231 -0.11 7.07 15.23
N SER A 232 1.00 7.19 14.52
CA SER A 232 1.07 6.88 13.10
C SER A 232 2.32 6.11 12.68
N LEU A 233 2.15 5.21 11.71
CA LEU A 233 3.22 4.42 11.09
C LEU A 233 3.17 4.58 9.57
N GLU A 234 4.29 4.97 8.97
CA GLU A 234 4.46 4.99 7.52
C GLU A 234 5.47 3.92 7.13
N TYR A 235 5.06 2.97 6.29
CA TYR A 235 5.93 1.96 5.73
C TYR A 235 6.03 2.13 4.22
N ASP A 236 7.19 2.51 3.70
CA ASP A 236 7.37 2.70 2.26
C ASP A 236 8.79 2.31 1.83
N GLY A 237 9.07 2.36 0.53
CA GLY A 237 10.38 2.06 -0.01
C GLY A 237 11.35 3.24 -0.05
N TYR A 238 12.63 2.93 -0.22
CA TYR A 238 13.65 3.92 -0.57
C TYR A 238 14.42 3.47 -1.80
N ARG A 239 14.82 4.41 -2.66
CA ARG A 239 15.48 4.09 -3.93
C ARG A 239 16.81 3.38 -3.68
N SER A 240 16.96 2.19 -4.27
CA SER A 240 18.19 1.42 -4.18
C SER A 240 18.38 0.47 -5.37
N TRP A 241 19.40 0.75 -6.18
CA TRP A 241 19.80 -0.08 -7.32
C TRP A 241 20.13 -1.52 -6.93
N PHE A 242 20.75 -1.72 -5.77
CA PHE A 242 21.07 -3.05 -5.26
C PHE A 242 19.84 -3.91 -5.01
N HIS A 243 18.69 -3.30 -4.68
CA HIS A 243 17.45 -4.03 -4.41
C HIS A 243 16.64 -4.31 -5.68
N MET A 244 16.87 -3.55 -6.77
CA MET A 244 16.20 -3.82 -8.03
C MET A 244 16.53 -5.21 -8.58
N ILE A 245 17.76 -5.70 -8.42
CA ILE A 245 18.19 -7.01 -8.92
C ILE A 245 17.39 -8.16 -8.29
N PRO A 246 17.38 -8.35 -6.95
CA PRO A 246 16.60 -9.42 -6.34
C PRO A 246 15.08 -9.25 -6.58
N GLN A 247 14.57 -8.02 -6.62
CA GLN A 247 13.17 -7.78 -6.98
C GLN A 247 12.86 -8.22 -8.41
N SER A 248 13.76 -7.93 -9.36
CA SER A 248 13.63 -8.34 -10.76
C SER A 248 13.52 -9.86 -10.88
N ILE A 249 14.38 -10.59 -10.16
CA ILE A 249 14.41 -12.06 -10.18
C ILE A 249 13.09 -12.63 -9.66
N VAL A 250 12.60 -12.13 -8.53
CA VAL A 250 11.36 -12.61 -7.90
C VAL A 250 10.13 -12.28 -8.76
N ALA A 251 10.15 -11.15 -9.43
CA ALA A 251 9.03 -10.65 -10.22
C ALA A 251 9.07 -11.05 -11.70
N TRP A 252 10.18 -11.61 -12.21
CA TRP A 252 10.43 -11.84 -13.65
C TRP A 252 9.27 -12.46 -14.43
N ASN A 253 8.68 -13.51 -13.89
CA ASN A 253 7.60 -14.25 -14.55
C ASN A 253 6.22 -13.58 -14.43
N ASN A 254 6.15 -12.39 -13.83
CA ASN A 254 4.92 -11.65 -13.59
C ASN A 254 5.09 -10.19 -14.07
N PRO A 255 4.90 -9.89 -15.36
CA PRO A 255 5.26 -8.59 -15.94
C PRO A 255 4.61 -7.39 -15.26
N VAL A 256 3.35 -7.52 -14.82
CA VAL A 256 2.64 -6.45 -14.10
C VAL A 256 3.27 -6.21 -12.72
N PHE A 257 3.63 -7.28 -12.02
CA PHE A 257 4.28 -7.19 -10.73
C PHE A 257 5.74 -6.71 -10.84
N LEU A 258 6.45 -7.13 -11.89
CA LEU A 258 7.79 -6.63 -12.22
C LEU A 258 7.76 -5.13 -12.52
N ASN A 259 6.74 -4.65 -13.24
CA ASN A 259 6.52 -3.23 -13.44
C ASN A 259 6.34 -2.51 -12.10
N GLY A 260 5.39 -2.94 -11.27
CA GLY A 260 5.16 -2.36 -9.94
C GLY A 260 6.45 -2.26 -9.14
N THR A 261 7.11 -3.39 -8.88
CA THR A 261 8.35 -3.40 -8.07
C THR A 261 9.46 -2.47 -8.58
N ILE A 262 9.72 -2.44 -9.89
CA ILE A 262 10.79 -1.62 -10.46
C ILE A 262 10.40 -0.15 -10.53
N PHE A 263 9.15 0.15 -10.90
CA PHE A 263 8.69 1.52 -11.04
C PHE A 263 8.49 2.17 -9.67
N SER A 264 8.00 1.45 -8.65
CA SER A 264 8.01 1.95 -7.28
C SER A 264 9.43 2.31 -6.83
N MET A 265 10.42 1.44 -7.11
CA MET A 265 11.82 1.71 -6.79
C MET A 265 12.38 2.96 -7.49
N LEU A 266 11.95 3.20 -8.74
CA LEU A 266 12.28 4.41 -9.48
C LEU A 266 11.54 5.64 -8.95
N ARG A 267 10.39 5.50 -8.30
CA ARG A 267 9.61 6.60 -7.70
C ARG A 267 10.08 6.98 -6.31
N TYR A 268 10.65 6.03 -5.56
CA TYR A 268 11.10 6.28 -4.20
C TYR A 268 12.14 7.39 -4.09
N SER A 269 12.08 8.09 -2.96
CA SER A 269 13.13 9.01 -2.53
C SER A 269 14.42 8.25 -2.22
N GLY A 270 15.56 8.89 -2.46
CA GLY A 270 16.84 8.37 -2.01
C GLY A 270 16.91 8.34 -0.49
N LYS A 271 17.62 7.36 0.08
CA LYS A 271 17.76 7.17 1.53
C LYS A 271 18.22 8.44 2.28
N ILE A 272 19.09 9.24 1.66
CA ILE A 272 19.62 10.50 2.22
C ILE A 272 18.51 11.54 2.48
N ASN A 273 17.44 11.50 1.67
CA ASN A 273 16.30 12.42 1.79
C ASN A 273 15.29 11.97 2.86
N LEU A 274 15.49 10.80 3.48
CA LEU A 274 14.60 10.23 4.50
C LEU A 274 15.18 10.44 5.92
N ASN A 275 15.65 11.66 6.21
CA ASN A 275 16.26 12.01 7.49
C ASN A 275 15.20 12.37 8.54
N PHE A 276 14.44 11.37 8.97
CA PHE A 276 13.43 11.51 10.02
C PHE A 276 13.98 11.09 11.38
N SER A 277 13.46 11.67 12.45
CA SER A 277 13.91 11.39 13.83
C SER A 277 13.60 9.96 14.31
N LYS A 278 12.56 9.31 13.77
CA LYS A 278 12.15 7.94 14.14
C LYS A 278 11.93 7.08 12.90
N VAL A 279 13.02 6.69 12.24
CA VAL A 279 12.98 5.83 11.05
C VAL A 279 13.87 4.59 11.23
N SER A 280 13.33 3.43 10.86
CA SER A 280 14.05 2.16 10.78
C SER A 280 14.17 1.73 9.32
N PHE A 281 15.36 1.34 8.87
CA PHE A 281 15.61 0.90 7.50
C PHE A 281 15.83 -0.61 7.41
N PHE A 282 15.13 -1.25 6.47
CA PHE A 282 15.17 -2.68 6.21
C PHE A 282 16.00 -2.96 4.95
N LYS A 283 17.32 -3.08 5.14
CA LYS A 283 18.33 -3.27 4.07
C LYS A 283 18.18 -4.55 3.25
N ASN A 284 17.31 -5.48 3.65
CA ASN A 284 17.10 -6.72 2.90
C ASN A 284 15.99 -6.56 1.85
N THR A 285 15.08 -5.61 2.06
CA THR A 285 13.90 -5.43 1.22
C THR A 285 13.86 -4.08 0.53
N GLY A 286 14.66 -3.11 0.97
CA GLY A 286 14.70 -1.76 0.39
C GLY A 286 13.60 -0.84 0.93
N HIS A 287 13.15 -1.07 2.16
CA HIS A 287 12.03 -0.34 2.77
C HIS A 287 12.42 0.34 4.08
N TYR A 288 11.58 1.26 4.52
CA TYR A 288 11.68 1.92 5.82
C TYR A 288 10.35 1.86 6.57
N LEU A 289 10.43 2.01 7.90
CA LEU A 289 9.30 2.23 8.78
C LEU A 289 9.55 3.52 9.56
N ARG A 290 8.64 4.48 9.45
CA ARG A 290 8.69 5.77 10.13
C ARG A 290 7.55 5.87 11.15
N GLU A 291 7.87 6.29 12.36
CA GLU A 291 6.86 6.67 13.35
C GLU A 291 6.63 8.19 13.25
N ILE A 292 5.38 8.60 13.00
CA ILE A 292 4.95 10.00 12.86
C ILE A 292 4.22 10.45 14.12
#